data_AF-A0A9E1Z9B8-F1
#
_entry.id   AF-A0A9E1Z9B8-F1
#
_cell.length_a   1.000
_cell.length_b   1.000
_cell.length_c   1.000
_cell.angle_alpha   90.00
_cell.angle_beta   90.00
_cell.angle_gamma   90.00
#
_symmetry.space_group_name_H-M   'P 1'
#
loop_
_entity.id
_entity.type
_entity.pdbx_description
1 polymer ?
#
loop_
_entity_poly.entity_id
_entity_poly.type
_entity_poly.pdbx_seq_one_letter_code
_entity_poly.pdbx_strand_id
1 'polypeptide(L)'
;SDSEESKKKTLYREGLGKRYGRRMQMISGIHYNFSFTKEFWEKLHTKMDPHRDLQKFIDDSYMGIMRNFLRISWLDVYLFGSSPAIDKTYLKSPKAPLKKLGKRTYFAPYGTSLRMSQFGYCCAVQAELTVSHNSLKEYIEDLQKAISSPYSKYKKYGKSQLNDSYLQIPNEYYSPIRAKQHVGLNDDILDKLGKKGIKYIELRSGDLDVFSPCGVDIEQMYFFHIMVVYLLTQPATRLTKDEQKSCAKNHDRTALYGRKSGLELKRKGKNIGLKKWGLKEVKGMLPVANLLDDIHGTNRYTQNINAQMEKLVDPKRTPSAVVLSILKTEKLEFTEFGIKRTMENSKFYEVVKIHKETEARFKKAAKTSFREKDLLE
;
A
#
# COMPACT_ATOMS: atom_id res chain seq x y z
N SER A 1 15.55 -24.11 -1.15
CA SER A 1 16.54 -24.42 -0.12
C SER A 1 15.84 -25.16 0.98
N ASP A 2 16.51 -26.17 1.52
CA ASP A 2 16.02 -26.98 2.62
C ASP A 2 16.45 -26.45 4.00
N SER A 3 17.00 -25.23 4.03
CA SER A 3 17.25 -24.48 5.27
C SER A 3 15.97 -24.32 6.09
N GLU A 4 16.12 -24.32 7.42
CA GLU A 4 14.99 -24.14 8.34
C GLU A 4 14.23 -22.83 8.09
N GLU A 5 14.94 -21.77 7.71
CA GLU A 5 14.32 -20.48 7.37
C GLU A 5 13.49 -20.57 6.08
N SER A 6 13.95 -21.32 5.08
CA SER A 6 13.19 -21.55 3.85
C SER A 6 11.94 -22.39 4.13
N LYS A 7 12.05 -23.43 4.96
CA LYS A 7 10.90 -24.24 5.41
C LYS A 7 9.88 -23.38 6.16
N LYS A 8 10.32 -22.52 7.09
CA LYS A 8 9.43 -21.56 7.79
C LYS A 8 8.74 -20.60 6.83
N LYS A 9 9.46 -20.04 5.85
CA LYS A 9 8.89 -19.16 4.81
C LYS A 9 7.85 -19.88 3.94
N THR A 10 8.05 -21.14 3.63
CA THR A 10 7.10 -21.98 2.88
C THR A 10 5.88 -22.29 3.73
N LEU A 11 6.09 -22.76 4.97
CA LEU A 11 5.01 -23.08 5.92
C LEU A 11 4.13 -21.85 6.22
N TYR A 12 4.73 -20.67 6.36
CA TYR A 12 4.00 -19.41 6.47
C TYR A 12 3.03 -19.18 5.29
N ARG A 13 3.50 -19.40 4.05
CA ARG A 13 2.70 -19.23 2.82
C ARG A 13 1.62 -20.30 2.70
N GLU A 14 1.89 -21.53 3.13
CA GLU A 14 0.88 -22.58 3.23
C GLU A 14 -0.24 -22.17 4.19
N GLY A 15 0.13 -21.64 5.36
CA GLY A 15 -0.79 -21.07 6.34
C GLY A 15 -1.66 -19.96 5.74
N LEU A 16 -1.07 -19.00 5.02
CA LEU A 16 -1.81 -17.95 4.32
C LEU A 16 -2.80 -18.53 3.30
N GLY A 17 -2.38 -19.55 2.54
CA GLY A 17 -3.21 -20.24 1.57
C GLY A 17 -4.41 -20.96 2.19
N LYS A 18 -4.25 -21.53 3.40
CA LYS A 18 -5.32 -22.20 4.16
C LYS A 18 -6.26 -21.20 4.86
N ARG A 19 -5.71 -20.13 5.43
CA ARG A 19 -6.45 -19.08 6.16
C ARG A 19 -7.29 -18.20 5.24
N TYR A 20 -6.72 -17.79 4.12
CA TYR A 20 -7.30 -16.76 3.25
C TYR A 20 -7.61 -17.21 1.82
N GLY A 21 -7.06 -18.35 1.41
CA GLY A 21 -7.17 -18.86 0.05
C GLY A 21 -6.02 -18.39 -0.84
N ARG A 22 -5.50 -19.31 -1.67
CA ARG A 22 -4.35 -19.05 -2.55
C ARG A 22 -4.62 -17.95 -3.59
N ARG A 23 -5.85 -17.82 -4.09
CA ARG A 23 -6.20 -16.79 -5.09
C ARG A 23 -5.96 -15.37 -4.57
N MET A 24 -6.34 -15.09 -3.33
CA MET A 24 -6.09 -13.77 -2.71
C MET A 24 -4.61 -13.42 -2.65
N GLN A 25 -3.74 -14.43 -2.45
CA GLN A 25 -2.29 -14.26 -2.37
C GLN A 25 -1.63 -13.98 -3.73
N MET A 26 -2.34 -14.19 -4.84
CA MET A 26 -1.86 -13.88 -6.19
C MET A 26 -2.15 -12.42 -6.60
N ILE A 27 -2.86 -11.65 -5.77
CA ILE A 27 -3.10 -10.23 -6.01
C ILE A 27 -1.80 -9.47 -5.74
N SER A 28 -1.31 -8.76 -6.76
CA SER A 28 -0.11 -7.93 -6.69
C SER A 28 -0.44 -6.44 -6.55
N GLY A 29 0.52 -5.68 -6.06
CA GLY A 29 0.48 -4.22 -6.00
C GLY A 29 1.90 -3.68 -5.81
N ILE A 30 2.03 -2.37 -5.70
CA ILE A 30 3.32 -1.72 -5.45
C ILE A 30 3.43 -1.30 -3.99
N HIS A 31 4.66 -1.33 -3.47
CA HIS A 31 4.97 -0.69 -2.19
C HIS A 31 5.97 0.44 -2.42
N TYR A 32 5.66 1.62 -1.88
CA TYR A 32 6.55 2.78 -1.92
C TYR A 32 7.23 2.95 -0.56
N ASN A 33 8.55 2.78 -0.54
CA ASN A 33 9.37 2.88 0.67
C ASN A 33 10.01 4.26 0.73
N PHE A 34 9.83 4.97 1.84
CA PHE A 34 10.34 6.34 2.00
C PHE A 34 11.01 6.56 3.34
N SER A 35 12.16 7.24 3.32
CA SER A 35 12.85 7.74 4.50
C SER A 35 13.41 9.13 4.24
N PHE A 36 13.35 9.99 5.26
CA PHE A 36 14.16 11.21 5.28
C PHE A 36 15.61 10.88 5.63
N THR A 37 16.53 11.75 5.22
CA THR A 37 17.96 11.61 5.55
C THR A 37 18.19 11.83 7.04
N LYS A 38 19.32 11.33 7.56
CA LYS A 38 19.74 11.59 8.96
C LYS A 38 19.89 13.09 9.22
N GLU A 39 20.53 13.78 8.28
CA GLU A 39 20.76 15.23 8.34
C GLU A 39 19.45 16.03 8.40
N PHE A 40 18.42 15.62 7.64
CA PHE A 40 17.11 16.24 7.72
C PHE A 40 16.53 16.15 9.13
N TRP A 41 16.59 14.96 9.75
CA TRP A 41 16.06 14.75 11.10
C TRP A 41 16.82 15.55 12.15
N GLU A 42 18.15 15.58 12.09
CA GLU A 42 18.99 16.35 13.02
C GLU A 42 18.67 17.85 12.93
N LYS A 43 18.53 18.40 11.72
CA LYS A 43 18.17 19.81 11.51
C LYS A 43 16.76 20.12 11.98
N LEU A 44 15.79 19.26 11.70
CA LEU A 44 14.41 19.45 12.12
C LEU A 44 14.26 19.36 13.65
N HIS A 45 14.87 18.34 14.25
CA HIS A 45 14.91 18.13 15.71
C HIS A 45 15.50 19.33 16.44
N THR A 46 16.66 19.83 16.00
CA THR A 46 17.34 21.00 16.59
C THR A 46 16.43 22.23 16.62
N LYS A 47 15.61 22.43 15.57
CA LYS A 47 14.70 23.58 15.47
C LYS A 47 13.41 23.42 16.25
N MET A 48 12.90 22.18 16.37
CA MET A 48 11.54 21.94 16.86
C MET A 48 11.51 21.47 18.32
N ASP A 49 12.44 20.62 18.74
CA ASP A 49 12.42 19.98 20.06
C ASP A 49 13.83 19.49 20.48
N PRO A 50 14.83 20.40 20.60
CA PRO A 50 16.24 20.05 20.75
C PRO A 50 16.57 19.27 22.04
N HIS A 51 15.70 19.33 23.05
CA HIS A 51 15.92 18.67 24.35
C HIS A 51 15.39 17.25 24.40
N ARG A 52 14.58 16.85 23.42
CA ARG A 52 14.03 15.49 23.34
C ARG A 52 15.05 14.51 22.76
N ASP A 53 14.96 13.24 23.13
CA ASP A 53 15.72 12.18 22.45
C ASP A 53 15.43 12.16 20.94
N LEU A 54 16.49 12.18 20.12
CA LEU A 54 16.39 12.27 18.67
C LEU A 54 15.62 11.09 18.07
N GLN A 55 15.87 9.86 18.52
CA GLN A 55 15.19 8.69 17.97
C GLN A 55 13.70 8.72 18.32
N LYS A 56 13.34 9.11 19.55
CA LYS A 56 11.95 9.29 19.98
C LYS A 56 11.24 10.42 19.22
N PHE A 57 11.96 11.46 18.79
CA PHE A 57 11.44 12.50 17.91
C PHE A 57 11.14 11.96 16.49
N ILE A 58 12.07 11.18 15.93
CA ILE A 58 11.92 10.52 14.63
C ILE A 58 10.74 9.55 14.64
N ASP A 59 10.64 8.71 15.66
CA ASP A 59 9.58 7.72 15.80
C ASP A 59 8.21 8.39 15.88
N ASP A 60 8.05 9.40 16.73
CA ASP A 60 6.80 10.14 16.84
C ASP A 60 6.42 10.87 15.55
N SER A 61 7.41 11.39 14.82
CA SER A 61 7.22 12.04 13.53
C SER A 61 6.71 11.05 12.48
N TYR A 62 7.34 9.88 12.35
CA TYR A 62 6.86 8.82 11.45
C TYR A 62 5.48 8.29 11.87
N MET A 63 5.23 8.07 13.16
CA MET A 63 3.91 7.68 13.65
C MET A 63 2.87 8.77 13.34
N GLY A 64 3.24 10.04 13.40
CA GLY A 64 2.42 11.17 12.97
C GLY A 64 2.05 11.11 11.48
N ILE A 65 3.05 10.89 10.61
CA ILE A 65 2.85 10.67 9.18
C ILE A 65 1.89 9.49 8.96
N MET A 66 2.08 8.37 9.68
CA MET A 66 1.21 7.20 9.55
C MET A 66 -0.23 7.50 9.93
N ARG A 67 -0.49 8.20 11.04
CA ARG A 67 -1.86 8.61 11.41
C ARG A 67 -2.48 9.51 10.35
N ASN A 68 -1.74 10.47 9.84
CA ASN A 68 -2.24 11.39 8.82
C ASN A 68 -2.47 10.66 7.49
N PHE A 69 -1.61 9.72 7.10
CA PHE A 69 -1.81 8.89 5.93
C PHE A 69 -3.07 8.04 6.06
N LEU A 70 -3.31 7.39 7.21
CA LEU A 70 -4.53 6.61 7.43
C LEU A 70 -5.79 7.46 7.20
N ARG A 71 -5.80 8.72 7.66
CA ARG A 71 -6.91 9.67 7.47
C ARG A 71 -7.21 9.99 6.01
N ILE A 72 -6.18 9.99 5.15
CA ILE A 72 -6.32 10.33 3.72
C ILE A 72 -5.98 9.19 2.76
N SER A 73 -5.79 7.96 3.24
CA SER A 73 -5.36 6.82 2.43
C SER A 73 -6.33 6.48 1.28
N TRP A 74 -7.59 6.90 1.42
CA TRP A 74 -8.59 6.82 0.37
C TRP A 74 -8.23 7.65 -0.88
N LEU A 75 -7.42 8.71 -0.74
CA LEU A 75 -7.00 9.58 -1.82
C LEU A 75 -6.05 8.86 -2.79
N ASP A 76 -5.11 8.07 -2.27
CA ASP A 76 -4.22 7.21 -3.08
C ASP A 76 -5.05 6.23 -3.92
N VAL A 77 -5.98 5.53 -3.27
CA VAL A 77 -6.90 4.60 -3.92
C VAL A 77 -7.79 5.28 -4.97
N TYR A 78 -8.15 6.54 -4.77
CA TYR A 78 -8.92 7.31 -5.76
C TYR A 78 -8.07 7.68 -6.99
N LEU A 79 -6.89 8.26 -6.77
CA LEU A 79 -6.06 8.87 -7.81
C LEU A 79 -5.33 7.85 -8.68
N PHE A 80 -4.95 6.71 -8.10
CA PHE A 80 -4.09 5.71 -8.74
C PHE A 80 -4.69 4.30 -8.81
N GLY A 81 -5.86 4.07 -8.20
CA GLY A 81 -6.56 2.78 -8.31
C GLY A 81 -6.83 2.41 -9.78
N SER A 82 -6.36 1.22 -10.17
CA SER A 82 -6.36 0.71 -11.55
C SER A 82 -7.01 -0.67 -11.68
N SER A 83 -7.62 -1.18 -10.60
CA SER A 83 -8.25 -2.52 -10.55
C SER A 83 -9.79 -2.47 -10.41
N PRO A 84 -10.56 -1.84 -11.31
CA PRO A 84 -12.01 -1.67 -11.16
C PRO A 84 -12.83 -2.93 -11.52
N ALA A 85 -12.19 -3.96 -12.06
CA ALA A 85 -12.79 -5.18 -12.57
C ALA A 85 -12.07 -6.42 -12.02
N ILE A 86 -12.76 -7.57 -12.06
CA ILE A 86 -12.33 -8.83 -11.47
C ILE A 86 -12.92 -10.02 -12.24
N ASP A 87 -12.17 -11.12 -12.37
CA ASP A 87 -12.70 -12.37 -12.93
C ASP A 87 -13.55 -13.11 -11.88
N LYS A 88 -14.64 -13.75 -12.33
CA LYS A 88 -15.58 -14.49 -11.48
C LYS A 88 -14.92 -15.55 -10.60
N THR A 89 -13.75 -16.08 -10.95
CA THR A 89 -13.01 -17.07 -10.15
C THR A 89 -12.50 -16.53 -8.81
N TYR A 90 -12.42 -15.20 -8.65
CA TYR A 90 -12.13 -14.55 -7.38
C TYR A 90 -13.38 -14.29 -6.53
N LEU A 91 -14.58 -14.48 -7.09
CA LEU A 91 -15.84 -14.29 -6.39
C LEU A 91 -16.36 -15.64 -5.90
N LYS A 92 -16.74 -15.70 -4.61
CA LYS A 92 -17.48 -16.86 -4.09
C LYS A 92 -18.92 -16.91 -4.65
N SER A 93 -19.51 -15.75 -4.87
CA SER A 93 -20.80 -15.57 -5.54
C SER A 93 -20.88 -14.17 -6.17
N PRO A 94 -21.74 -13.95 -7.19
CA PRO A 94 -22.05 -12.61 -7.68
C PRO A 94 -22.65 -11.81 -6.53
N LYS A 95 -21.96 -10.73 -6.13
CA LYS A 95 -22.39 -9.90 -5.01
C LYS A 95 -22.48 -8.46 -5.44
N ALA A 96 -23.59 -7.80 -5.09
CA ALA A 96 -23.62 -6.36 -5.04
C ALA A 96 -22.42 -5.86 -4.20
N PRO A 97 -21.74 -4.77 -4.61
CA PRO A 97 -22.13 -3.82 -5.66
C PRO A 97 -21.57 -4.12 -7.07
N LEU A 98 -20.99 -5.30 -7.30
CA LEU A 98 -20.40 -5.63 -8.60
C LEU A 98 -21.48 -5.92 -9.64
N LYS A 99 -21.28 -5.42 -10.87
CA LYS A 99 -22.11 -5.74 -12.04
C LYS A 99 -21.34 -6.67 -12.97
N LYS A 100 -22.07 -7.52 -13.69
CA LYS A 100 -21.51 -8.36 -14.74
C LYS A 100 -21.17 -7.49 -15.95
N LEU A 101 -19.96 -7.62 -16.49
CA LEU A 101 -19.50 -6.92 -17.71
C LEU A 101 -19.45 -7.86 -18.91
N GLY A 102 -18.98 -9.10 -18.68
CA GLY A 102 -18.80 -10.13 -19.70
C GLY A 102 -19.26 -11.51 -19.21
N LYS A 103 -18.85 -12.57 -19.90
CA LYS A 103 -19.08 -13.97 -19.50
C LYS A 103 -18.41 -14.28 -18.16
N ARG A 104 -17.23 -13.72 -17.92
CA ARG A 104 -16.42 -13.99 -16.71
C ARG A 104 -16.13 -12.76 -15.87
N THR A 105 -16.18 -11.57 -16.45
CA THR A 105 -15.80 -10.33 -15.79
C THR A 105 -16.94 -9.69 -15.01
N TYR A 106 -16.63 -9.29 -13.78
CA TYR A 106 -17.44 -8.42 -12.94
C TYR A 106 -16.68 -7.11 -12.69
N PHE A 107 -17.40 -6.02 -12.44
CA PHE A 107 -16.79 -4.72 -12.19
C PHE A 107 -17.59 -3.88 -11.22
N ALA A 108 -16.92 -2.97 -10.52
CA ALA A 108 -17.57 -1.93 -9.73
C ALA A 108 -17.79 -0.70 -10.64
N PRO A 109 -19.05 -0.29 -10.94
CA PRO A 109 -19.32 0.80 -11.87
C PRO A 109 -18.61 2.12 -11.53
N TYR A 110 -18.46 2.38 -10.24
CA TYR A 110 -17.81 3.57 -9.69
C TYR A 110 -16.52 3.25 -8.91
N GLY A 111 -16.09 1.99 -8.90
CA GLY A 111 -14.93 1.56 -8.12
C GLY A 111 -13.62 2.04 -8.74
N THR A 112 -12.60 2.16 -7.89
CA THR A 112 -11.25 2.53 -8.28
C THR A 112 -10.28 1.36 -8.12
N SER A 113 -10.25 0.73 -6.94
CA SER A 113 -9.39 -0.42 -6.66
C SER A 113 -10.17 -1.54 -5.97
N LEU A 114 -10.52 -2.60 -6.68
CA LEU A 114 -11.08 -3.81 -6.05
C LEU A 114 -10.04 -4.52 -5.19
N ARG A 115 -8.75 -4.39 -5.52
CA ARG A 115 -7.63 -4.90 -4.71
C ARG A 115 -7.68 -4.36 -3.28
N MET A 116 -8.00 -3.08 -3.11
CA MET A 116 -8.11 -2.41 -1.81
C MET A 116 -9.52 -2.48 -1.20
N SER A 117 -10.38 -3.38 -1.67
CA SER A 117 -11.75 -3.57 -1.16
C SER A 117 -11.93 -4.94 -0.49
N GLN A 118 -13.13 -5.21 0.02
CA GLN A 118 -13.53 -6.54 0.51
C GLN A 118 -13.40 -7.68 -0.53
N PHE A 119 -13.23 -7.37 -1.82
CA PHE A 119 -13.01 -8.36 -2.88
C PHE A 119 -11.54 -8.65 -3.16
N GLY A 120 -10.63 -7.87 -2.56
CA GLY A 120 -9.19 -7.98 -2.76
C GLY A 120 -8.47 -8.49 -1.52
N TYR A 121 -7.43 -7.78 -1.09
CA TYR A 121 -6.52 -8.20 -0.02
C TYR A 121 -7.02 -7.75 1.37
N CYS A 122 -8.32 -7.89 1.66
CA CYS A 122 -8.91 -7.59 2.96
C CYS A 122 -9.50 -8.86 3.59
N CYS A 123 -9.06 -9.21 4.81
CA CYS A 123 -9.62 -10.34 5.56
C CYS A 123 -10.48 -9.86 6.73
N ALA A 124 -11.66 -10.47 6.90
CA ALA A 124 -12.58 -10.21 8.02
C ALA A 124 -11.93 -10.43 9.40
N VAL A 125 -11.01 -11.40 9.55
CA VAL A 125 -10.32 -11.67 10.82
C VAL A 125 -9.42 -10.50 11.22
N GLN A 126 -8.73 -9.90 10.26
CA GLN A 126 -7.86 -8.76 10.52
C GLN A 126 -8.64 -7.46 10.74
N ALA A 127 -9.89 -7.39 10.26
CA ALA A 127 -10.78 -6.26 10.58
C ALA A 127 -11.19 -6.23 12.07
N GLU A 128 -11.02 -7.33 12.80
CA GLU A 128 -11.19 -7.40 14.26
C GLU A 128 -9.97 -6.84 15.02
N LEU A 129 -8.80 -6.77 14.37
CA LEU A 129 -7.57 -6.25 14.96
C LEU A 129 -7.54 -4.72 14.91
N THR A 130 -7.32 -4.09 16.07
CA THR A 130 -7.09 -2.65 16.16
C THR A 130 -5.67 -2.40 16.62
N VAL A 131 -4.77 -2.12 15.66
CA VAL A 131 -3.37 -1.75 15.93
C VAL A 131 -3.27 -0.23 16.03
N SER A 132 -2.80 0.27 17.17
CA SER A 132 -2.59 1.69 17.42
C SER A 132 -1.47 2.26 16.58
N HIS A 133 -1.67 3.47 16.07
CA HIS A 133 -0.67 4.26 15.37
C HIS A 133 -0.26 5.51 16.17
N ASN A 134 -0.56 5.53 17.47
CA ASN A 134 -0.34 6.71 18.31
C ASN A 134 1.09 6.82 18.85
N SER A 135 1.75 5.70 19.10
CA SER A 135 3.16 5.62 19.50
C SER A 135 3.77 4.32 19.02
N LEU A 136 5.09 4.29 18.82
CA LEU A 136 5.79 3.07 18.39
C LEU A 136 5.62 1.92 19.40
N LYS A 137 5.61 2.26 20.70
CA LYS A 137 5.37 1.29 21.78
C LYS A 137 4.00 0.62 21.64
N GLU A 138 2.92 1.41 21.55
CA GLU A 138 1.57 0.86 21.39
C GLU A 138 1.45 0.01 20.11
N TYR A 139 2.08 0.46 19.01
CA TYR A 139 2.09 -0.29 17.74
C TYR A 139 2.75 -1.67 17.88
N ILE A 140 3.90 -1.74 18.55
CA ILE A 140 4.62 -2.99 18.81
C ILE A 140 3.81 -3.89 19.73
N GLU A 141 3.27 -3.35 20.83
CA GLU A 141 2.48 -4.11 21.81
C GLU A 141 1.23 -4.73 21.18
N ASP A 142 0.51 -3.97 20.35
CA ASP A 142 -0.70 -4.47 19.66
C ASP A 142 -0.35 -5.57 18.63
N LEU A 143 0.75 -5.44 17.91
CA LEU A 143 1.22 -6.49 16.98
C LEU A 143 1.71 -7.74 17.72
N GLN A 144 2.44 -7.56 18.82
CA GLN A 144 2.91 -8.65 19.66
C GLN A 144 1.71 -9.45 20.21
N LYS A 145 0.67 -8.74 20.68
CA LYS A 145 -0.58 -9.35 21.13
C LYS A 145 -1.27 -10.13 20.02
N ALA A 146 -1.28 -9.62 18.79
CA ALA A 146 -1.93 -10.29 17.66
C ALA A 146 -1.21 -11.59 17.24
N ILE A 147 0.13 -11.66 17.37
CA ILE A 147 0.88 -12.90 17.08
C ILE A 147 0.86 -13.90 18.25
N SER A 148 0.55 -13.46 19.46
CA SER A 148 0.48 -14.32 20.67
C SER A 148 -0.94 -14.75 21.06
N SER A 149 -1.99 -14.21 20.44
CA SER A 149 -3.38 -14.50 20.78
C SER A 149 -3.97 -15.59 19.87
N PRO A 150 -4.30 -16.80 20.37
CA PRO A 150 -4.89 -17.87 19.59
C PRO A 150 -6.24 -17.47 18.96
N TYR A 151 -6.47 -17.87 17.72
CA TYR A 151 -7.76 -17.74 17.04
C TYR A 151 -8.35 -19.12 16.77
N SER A 152 -9.43 -19.46 17.48
CA SER A 152 -10.00 -20.81 17.51
C SER A 152 -10.30 -21.41 16.13
N LYS A 153 -10.70 -20.58 15.15
CA LYS A 153 -11.00 -21.05 13.78
C LYS A 153 -9.77 -21.51 13.00
N TYR A 154 -8.56 -21.16 13.45
CA TYR A 154 -7.30 -21.56 12.82
C TYR A 154 -6.73 -22.86 13.40
N LYS A 155 -7.20 -23.34 14.56
CA LYS A 155 -6.78 -24.62 15.16
C LYS A 155 -6.89 -25.81 14.19
N LYS A 156 -7.95 -25.83 13.38
CA LYS A 156 -8.21 -26.89 12.38
C LYS A 156 -7.10 -27.08 11.34
N TYR A 157 -6.20 -26.11 11.17
CA TYR A 157 -5.10 -26.21 10.20
C TYR A 157 -3.86 -26.90 10.77
N GLY A 158 -3.81 -27.15 12.09
CA GLY A 158 -2.74 -27.92 12.74
C GLY A 158 -1.33 -27.46 12.33
N LYS A 159 -0.50 -28.40 11.87
CA LYS A 159 0.89 -28.19 11.44
C LYS A 159 1.06 -27.55 10.06
N SER A 160 -0.02 -27.18 9.35
CA SER A 160 0.05 -26.51 8.04
C SER A 160 0.08 -24.97 8.13
N GLN A 161 0.58 -24.44 9.25
CA GLN A 161 0.76 -23.02 9.56
C GLN A 161 1.81 -22.90 10.68
N LEU A 162 2.38 -21.71 10.89
CA LEU A 162 3.38 -21.49 11.94
C LEU A 162 2.80 -21.57 13.36
N ASN A 163 1.57 -21.06 13.55
CA ASN A 163 0.82 -21.09 14.80
C ASN A 163 -0.68 -20.93 14.49
N ASP A 164 -1.54 -20.98 15.50
CA ASP A 164 -2.99 -20.75 15.39
C ASP A 164 -3.43 -19.35 15.87
N SER A 165 -2.50 -18.41 16.05
CA SER A 165 -2.79 -17.02 16.45
C SER A 165 -3.47 -16.20 15.36
N TYR A 166 -4.06 -15.05 15.72
CA TYR A 166 -4.66 -14.11 14.76
C TYR A 166 -3.70 -13.80 13.60
N LEU A 167 -2.41 -13.65 13.89
CA LEU A 167 -1.34 -13.50 12.90
C LEU A 167 -0.26 -14.56 13.14
N GLN A 168 0.26 -15.20 12.09
CA GLN A 168 1.40 -16.11 12.23
C GLN A 168 2.68 -15.37 12.61
N ILE A 169 2.92 -14.25 11.94
CA ILE A 169 4.06 -13.36 12.11
C ILE A 169 3.61 -11.91 11.87
N PRO A 170 4.37 -10.89 12.30
CA PRO A 170 4.01 -9.48 12.11
C PRO A 170 3.74 -9.12 10.64
N ASN A 171 4.40 -9.78 9.69
CA ASN A 171 4.23 -9.54 8.25
C ASN A 171 2.82 -9.85 7.72
N GLU A 172 2.04 -10.66 8.45
CA GLU A 172 0.67 -11.02 8.09
C GLU A 172 -0.31 -9.86 8.30
N TYR A 173 0.04 -8.86 9.13
CA TYR A 173 -0.82 -7.72 9.44
C TYR A 173 -1.01 -6.78 8.24
N TYR A 174 -2.15 -6.85 7.59
CA TYR A 174 -2.49 -5.99 6.47
C TYR A 174 -2.81 -4.56 6.94
N SER A 175 -2.04 -3.59 6.43
CA SER A 175 -2.24 -2.17 6.67
C SER A 175 -1.87 -1.36 5.42
N PRO A 176 -2.57 -0.25 5.13
CA PRO A 176 -2.21 0.72 4.10
C PRO A 176 -0.79 1.27 4.21
N ILE A 177 -0.24 1.32 5.43
CA ILE A 177 1.10 1.83 5.74
C ILE A 177 1.74 1.04 6.88
N ARG A 178 3.07 0.83 6.82
CA ARG A 178 3.83 0.14 7.87
C ARG A 178 5.08 0.92 8.29
N ALA A 179 5.39 0.84 9.58
CA ALA A 179 6.68 1.25 10.13
C ALA A 179 7.72 0.15 9.85
N LYS A 180 8.93 0.54 9.45
CA LYS A 180 9.96 -0.41 9.03
C LYS A 180 11.33 -0.05 9.61
N GLN A 181 12.09 -1.11 9.83
CA GLN A 181 13.49 -1.10 10.23
C GLN A 181 14.26 -2.10 9.35
N HIS A 182 15.57 -1.92 9.20
CA HIS A 182 16.41 -2.92 8.55
C HIS A 182 16.47 -4.18 9.40
N VAL A 183 16.09 -5.31 8.79
CA VAL A 183 16.03 -6.63 9.41
C VAL A 183 16.87 -7.60 8.59
N GLY A 184 17.79 -8.30 9.24
CA GLY A 184 18.52 -9.43 8.70
C GLY A 184 17.71 -10.72 8.76
N LEU A 185 18.31 -11.82 8.30
CA LEU A 185 17.64 -13.12 8.15
C LEU A 185 17.06 -13.69 9.45
N ASN A 186 17.68 -13.42 10.60
CA ASN A 186 17.29 -13.99 11.90
C ASN A 186 16.76 -12.93 12.88
N ASP A 187 16.50 -11.72 12.41
CA ASP A 187 16.06 -10.62 13.26
C ASP A 187 14.55 -10.70 13.53
N ASP A 188 14.15 -10.56 14.80
CA ASP A 188 12.76 -10.27 15.14
C ASP A 188 12.43 -8.81 14.77
N ILE A 189 11.41 -8.64 13.94
CA ILE A 189 11.04 -7.33 13.37
C ILE A 189 10.54 -6.38 14.46
N LEU A 190 9.76 -6.88 15.43
CA LEU A 190 9.22 -6.08 16.51
C LEU A 190 10.30 -5.69 17.50
N ASP A 191 11.24 -6.60 17.80
CA ASP A 191 12.43 -6.31 18.61
C ASP A 191 13.31 -5.22 17.97
N LYS A 192 13.58 -5.31 16.66
CA LYS A 192 14.35 -4.28 15.94
C LYS A 192 13.67 -2.93 15.96
N LEU A 193 12.35 -2.88 15.75
CA LEU A 193 11.60 -1.64 15.87
C LEU A 193 11.69 -1.09 17.30
N GLY A 194 11.54 -1.93 18.32
CA GLY A 194 11.61 -1.49 19.72
C GLY A 194 12.98 -0.96 20.13
N LYS A 195 14.07 -1.58 19.65
CA LYS A 195 15.44 -1.20 20.00
C LYS A 195 16.02 -0.06 19.16
N LYS A 196 15.70 -0.01 17.86
CA LYS A 196 16.31 0.92 16.89
C LYS A 196 15.36 1.98 16.36
N GLY A 197 14.09 1.95 16.75
CA GLY A 197 13.07 2.85 16.23
C GLY A 197 12.72 2.59 14.76
N ILE A 198 11.99 3.53 14.17
CA ILE A 198 11.56 3.53 12.78
C ILE A 198 12.66 4.11 11.91
N LYS A 199 13.06 3.36 10.87
CA LYS A 199 14.02 3.83 9.86
C LYS A 199 13.32 4.46 8.66
N TYR A 200 12.25 3.82 8.21
CA TYR A 200 11.49 4.22 7.02
C TYR A 200 10.03 3.76 7.14
N ILE A 201 9.18 4.30 6.28
CA ILE A 201 7.77 3.88 6.14
C ILE A 201 7.55 3.21 4.79
N GLU A 202 6.63 2.26 4.75
CA GLU A 202 6.21 1.54 3.55
C GLU A 202 4.72 1.85 3.28
N LEU A 203 4.42 2.59 2.21
CA LEU A 203 3.06 2.76 1.68
C LEU A 203 2.70 1.56 0.82
N ARG A 204 1.54 0.94 1.06
CA ARG A 204 1.18 -0.37 0.50
C ARG A 204 -0.13 -0.37 -0.30
N SER A 205 -0.76 0.79 -0.41
CA SER A 205 -2.10 0.93 -1.00
C SER A 205 -2.09 0.99 -2.53
N GLY A 206 -0.94 1.24 -3.16
CA GLY A 206 -0.81 1.35 -4.61
C GLY A 206 -1.13 0.04 -5.36
N ASP A 207 -2.07 0.12 -6.29
CA ASP A 207 -2.25 -0.90 -7.32
C ASP A 207 -1.07 -0.87 -8.32
N LEU A 208 -0.93 -1.92 -9.12
CA LEU A 208 -0.05 -1.86 -10.29
C LEU A 208 -0.61 -0.83 -11.28
N ASP A 209 0.22 0.09 -11.76
CA ASP A 209 -0.13 0.86 -12.95
C ASP A 209 -0.10 -0.04 -14.18
N VAL A 210 -1.28 -0.36 -14.69
CA VAL A 210 -1.47 -1.25 -15.84
C VAL A 210 -1.02 -0.62 -17.17
N PHE A 211 -0.71 0.67 -17.18
CA PHE A 211 -0.20 1.40 -18.35
C PHE A 211 1.32 1.59 -18.31
N SER A 212 1.99 1.27 -17.19
CA SER A 212 3.44 1.30 -17.06
C SER A 212 4.05 -0.10 -17.18
N PRO A 213 5.09 -0.31 -18.02
CA PRO A 213 5.77 -1.60 -18.14
C PRO A 213 6.37 -2.12 -16.83
N CYS A 214 6.75 -1.23 -15.90
CA CYS A 214 7.30 -1.60 -14.59
C CYS A 214 6.25 -1.60 -13.46
N GLY A 215 4.98 -1.37 -13.79
CA GLY A 215 3.86 -1.41 -12.84
C GLY A 215 3.77 -0.20 -11.92
N VAL A 216 4.58 0.83 -12.13
CA VAL A 216 4.53 2.12 -11.43
C VAL A 216 4.93 3.24 -12.40
N ASP A 217 4.26 4.39 -12.31
CA ASP A 217 4.61 5.58 -13.07
C ASP A 217 5.43 6.57 -12.20
N ILE A 218 6.33 7.31 -12.83
CA ILE A 218 7.16 8.31 -12.16
C ILE A 218 6.29 9.42 -11.54
N GLU A 219 5.17 9.76 -12.17
CA GLU A 219 4.23 10.74 -11.63
C GLU A 219 3.59 10.26 -10.33
N GLN A 220 3.31 8.96 -10.20
CA GLN A 220 2.85 8.39 -8.92
C GLN A 220 3.93 8.51 -7.84
N MET A 221 5.20 8.33 -8.20
CA MET A 221 6.32 8.49 -7.26
C MET A 221 6.50 9.95 -6.80
N TYR A 222 6.34 10.92 -7.70
CA TYR A 222 6.35 12.35 -7.34
C TYR A 222 5.22 12.68 -6.38
N PHE A 223 4.00 12.21 -6.65
CA PHE A 223 2.87 12.42 -5.76
C PHE A 223 3.13 11.84 -4.35
N PHE A 224 3.66 10.62 -4.26
CA PHE A 224 3.97 10.01 -2.96
C PHE A 224 5.07 10.76 -2.21
N HIS A 225 6.08 11.28 -2.90
CA HIS A 225 7.09 12.12 -2.28
C HIS A 225 6.46 13.39 -1.67
N ILE A 226 5.68 14.13 -2.46
CA ILE A 226 5.00 15.36 -1.98
C ILE A 226 4.08 15.03 -0.81
N MET A 227 3.28 13.96 -0.93
CA MET A 227 2.31 13.58 0.08
C MET A 227 3.00 13.24 1.41
N VAL A 228 4.08 12.47 1.42
CA VAL A 228 4.77 12.12 2.68
C VAL A 228 5.34 13.38 3.36
N VAL A 229 5.95 14.29 2.59
CA VAL A 229 6.48 15.55 3.14
C VAL A 229 5.33 16.44 3.64
N TYR A 230 4.23 16.56 2.89
CA TYR A 230 3.03 17.27 3.33
C TYR A 230 2.50 16.68 4.64
N LEU A 231 2.36 15.36 4.76
CA LEU A 231 1.85 14.70 5.96
C LEU A 231 2.70 14.93 7.21
N LEU A 232 4.01 15.13 7.06
CA LEU A 232 4.91 15.51 8.15
C LEU A 232 4.59 16.92 8.70
N THR A 233 4.16 17.84 7.83
CA THR A 233 3.80 19.21 8.24
C THR A 233 2.42 19.33 8.88
N GLN A 234 1.58 18.29 8.77
CA GLN A 234 0.21 18.35 9.25
C GLN A 234 0.10 17.98 10.74
N PRO A 235 -0.74 18.68 11.54
CA PRO A 235 -0.99 18.30 12.93
C PRO A 235 -1.46 16.85 13.04
N ALA A 236 -0.67 16.01 13.72
CA ALA A 236 -0.94 14.58 13.83
C ALA A 236 -1.60 14.22 15.17
N THR A 237 -2.84 14.67 15.39
CA THR A 237 -3.61 14.33 16.61
C THR A 237 -3.71 12.80 16.77
N ARG A 238 -3.80 12.34 18.02
CA ARG A 238 -4.03 10.91 18.32
C ARG A 238 -5.24 10.39 17.55
N LEU A 239 -5.11 9.19 17.01
CA LEU A 239 -6.13 8.48 16.25
C LEU A 239 -6.92 7.62 17.24
N THR A 240 -8.21 7.92 17.42
CA THR A 240 -9.09 7.09 18.24
C THR A 240 -9.51 5.83 17.48
N LYS A 241 -9.97 4.80 18.19
CA LYS A 241 -10.44 3.55 17.56
C LYS A 241 -11.59 3.81 16.57
N ASP A 242 -12.49 4.73 16.89
CA ASP A 242 -13.62 5.08 15.99
C ASP A 242 -13.19 5.92 14.79
N GLU A 243 -12.18 6.79 14.96
CA GLU A 243 -11.57 7.48 13.83
C GLU A 243 -10.87 6.49 12.89
N GLN A 244 -10.11 5.53 13.42
CA GLN A 244 -9.46 4.47 12.64
C GLN A 244 -10.46 3.63 11.86
N LYS A 245 -11.58 3.21 12.49
CA LYS A 245 -12.69 2.55 11.80
C LYS A 245 -13.30 3.41 10.70
N SER A 246 -13.42 4.73 10.92
CA SER A 246 -13.92 5.66 9.91
C SER A 246 -12.94 5.80 8.74
N CYS A 247 -11.64 5.80 9.01
CA CYS A 247 -10.59 5.82 7.97
C CYS A 247 -10.66 4.57 7.09
N ALA A 248 -10.73 3.38 7.70
CA ALA A 248 -10.89 2.12 6.97
C ALA A 248 -12.17 2.10 6.12
N LYS A 249 -13.30 2.56 6.67
CA LYS A 249 -14.56 2.70 5.91
C LYS A 249 -14.45 3.67 4.75
N ASN A 250 -13.75 4.80 4.91
CA ASN A 250 -13.54 5.76 3.81
C ASN A 250 -12.70 5.14 2.69
N HIS A 251 -11.68 4.37 3.06
CA HIS A 251 -10.83 3.63 2.14
C HIS A 251 -11.65 2.63 1.32
N ASP A 252 -12.40 1.74 1.98
CA ASP A 252 -13.26 0.75 1.33
C ASP A 252 -14.37 1.39 0.46
N ARG A 253 -14.99 2.47 0.95
CA ARG A 253 -16.01 3.20 0.18
C ARG A 253 -15.43 3.81 -1.08
N THR A 254 -14.22 4.34 -1.01
CA THR A 254 -13.54 4.93 -2.16
C THR A 254 -13.09 3.86 -3.15
N ALA A 255 -12.56 2.74 -2.65
CA ALA A 255 -12.25 1.55 -3.46
C ALA A 255 -13.45 1.07 -4.30
N LEU A 256 -14.66 1.04 -3.73
CA LEU A 256 -15.87 0.53 -4.40
C LEU A 256 -16.69 1.60 -5.15
N TYR A 257 -16.65 2.85 -4.70
CA TYR A 257 -17.55 3.90 -5.17
C TYR A 257 -16.88 5.25 -5.45
N GLY A 258 -15.55 5.34 -5.41
CA GLY A 258 -14.80 6.60 -5.44
C GLY A 258 -15.22 7.55 -6.56
N ARG A 259 -15.56 7.02 -7.74
CA ARG A 259 -15.97 7.81 -8.92
C ARG A 259 -17.46 8.17 -8.94
N LYS A 260 -18.25 7.79 -7.93
CA LYS A 260 -19.67 8.12 -7.84
C LYS A 260 -19.82 9.61 -7.50
N SER A 261 -20.60 10.32 -8.32
CA SER A 261 -20.91 11.72 -8.05
C SER A 261 -21.58 11.88 -6.67
N GLY A 262 -21.17 12.91 -5.92
CA GLY A 262 -21.69 13.19 -4.59
C GLY A 262 -21.29 12.19 -3.50
N LEU A 263 -20.29 11.31 -3.72
CA LEU A 263 -19.85 10.39 -2.67
C LEU A 263 -19.38 11.15 -1.42
N GLU A 264 -19.99 10.84 -0.28
CA GLU A 264 -19.58 11.33 1.04
C GLU A 264 -18.71 10.32 1.79
N LEU A 265 -17.73 10.87 2.51
CA LEU A 265 -16.81 10.22 3.44
C LEU A 265 -16.99 10.81 4.85
N LYS A 266 -16.44 10.16 5.87
CA LYS A 266 -16.55 10.59 7.27
C LYS A 266 -15.23 11.16 7.78
N ARG A 267 -15.21 12.44 8.16
CA ARG A 267 -14.04 13.15 8.75
C ARG A 267 -14.43 13.74 10.10
N LYS A 268 -13.73 13.35 11.17
CA LYS A 268 -14.01 13.81 12.55
C LYS A 268 -15.49 13.69 12.94
N GLY A 269 -16.11 12.55 12.62
CA GLY A 269 -17.52 12.29 12.91
C GLY A 269 -18.53 12.89 11.92
N LYS A 270 -18.13 13.84 11.06
CA LYS A 270 -19.02 14.53 10.12
C LYS A 270 -18.86 14.00 8.68
N ASN A 271 -19.93 14.07 7.90
CA ASN A 271 -19.86 13.78 6.46
C ASN A 271 -19.16 14.92 5.71
N ILE A 272 -18.37 14.56 4.69
CA ILE A 272 -17.72 15.49 3.77
C ILE A 272 -17.66 14.86 2.38
N GLY A 273 -17.98 15.62 1.34
CA GLY A 273 -17.90 15.15 -0.04
C GLY A 273 -16.45 14.82 -0.45
N LEU A 274 -16.25 13.67 -1.10
CA LEU A 274 -14.94 13.18 -1.54
C LEU A 274 -14.19 14.23 -2.38
N LYS A 275 -14.86 14.80 -3.40
CA LYS A 275 -14.26 15.82 -4.28
C LYS A 275 -13.81 17.05 -3.49
N LYS A 276 -14.67 17.57 -2.60
CA LYS A 276 -14.36 18.76 -1.77
C LYS A 276 -13.17 18.48 -0.85
N TRP A 277 -13.14 17.31 -0.22
CA TRP A 277 -12.05 16.93 0.66
C TRP A 277 -10.75 16.70 -0.12
N GLY A 278 -10.79 15.96 -1.22
CA GLY A 278 -9.62 15.65 -2.04
C GLY A 278 -8.98 16.89 -2.61
N LEU A 279 -9.78 17.82 -3.15
CA LEU A 279 -9.26 19.10 -3.65
C LEU A 279 -8.59 19.92 -2.54
N LYS A 280 -9.13 19.90 -1.31
CA LYS A 280 -8.50 20.57 -0.17
C LYS A 280 -7.14 19.97 0.15
N GLU A 281 -7.03 18.63 0.25
CA GLU A 281 -5.76 17.98 0.60
C GLU A 281 -4.73 18.12 -0.53
N VAL A 282 -5.11 17.87 -1.79
CA VAL A 282 -4.21 18.01 -2.94
C VAL A 282 -3.76 19.46 -3.15
N LYS A 283 -4.65 20.44 -2.99
CA LYS A 283 -4.25 21.87 -3.02
C LYS A 283 -3.31 22.22 -1.86
N GLY A 284 -3.53 21.64 -0.68
CA GLY A 284 -2.65 21.80 0.48
C GLY A 284 -1.22 21.28 0.26
N MET A 285 -1.02 20.40 -0.73
CA MET A 285 0.29 19.88 -1.11
C MET A 285 1.09 20.83 -2.02
N LEU A 286 0.48 21.86 -2.61
CA LEU A 286 1.15 22.80 -3.52
C LEU A 286 2.40 23.47 -2.94
N PRO A 287 2.43 23.95 -1.67
CA PRO A 287 3.63 24.57 -1.11
C PRO A 287 4.82 23.61 -1.06
N VAL A 288 4.57 22.32 -0.78
CA VAL A 288 5.62 21.28 -0.80
C VAL A 288 6.08 21.01 -2.23
N ALA A 289 5.15 20.97 -3.18
CA ALA A 289 5.48 20.79 -4.60
C ALA A 289 6.37 21.93 -5.12
N ASN A 290 6.02 23.18 -4.82
CA ASN A 290 6.84 24.35 -5.16
C ASN A 290 8.26 24.25 -4.57
N LEU A 291 8.37 23.89 -3.30
CA LEU A 291 9.67 23.72 -2.63
C LEU A 291 10.53 22.66 -3.33
N LEU A 292 9.94 21.52 -3.72
CA LEU A 292 10.67 20.45 -4.39
C LEU A 292 11.05 20.83 -5.82
N ASP A 293 10.19 21.57 -6.52
CA ASP A 293 10.47 22.15 -7.82
C ASP A 293 11.65 23.13 -7.77
N ASP A 294 11.69 24.03 -6.78
CA ASP A 294 12.79 24.98 -6.56
C ASP A 294 14.12 24.25 -6.26
N ILE A 295 14.09 23.23 -5.39
CA ILE A 295 15.29 22.44 -5.03
C ILE A 295 15.87 21.70 -6.24
N HIS A 296 15.00 21.17 -7.11
CA HIS A 296 15.41 20.32 -8.22
C HIS A 296 15.51 21.06 -9.57
N GLY A 297 15.19 22.36 -9.61
CA GLY A 297 15.18 23.15 -10.85
C GLY A 297 14.20 22.60 -11.88
N THR A 298 12.99 22.22 -11.44
CA THR A 298 11.97 21.59 -12.29
C THR A 298 10.58 22.16 -12.00
N ASN A 299 9.58 21.77 -12.77
CA ASN A 299 8.16 22.07 -12.51
C ASN A 299 7.30 20.79 -12.43
N ARG A 300 7.95 19.62 -12.37
CA ARG A 300 7.29 18.32 -12.39
C ARG A 300 6.42 18.10 -11.15
N TYR A 301 6.84 18.57 -9.98
CA TYR A 301 6.06 18.36 -8.75
C TYR A 301 4.77 19.17 -8.76
N THR A 302 4.81 20.44 -9.18
CA THR A 302 3.59 21.28 -9.29
C THR A 302 2.67 20.82 -10.40
N GLN A 303 3.21 20.45 -11.57
CA GLN A 303 2.44 19.83 -12.65
C GLN A 303 1.73 18.55 -12.19
N ASN A 304 2.42 17.72 -11.41
CA ASN A 304 1.85 16.50 -10.85
C ASN A 304 0.63 16.79 -9.96
N ILE A 305 0.72 17.77 -9.06
CA ILE A 305 -0.40 18.18 -8.19
C ILE A 305 -1.57 18.70 -9.01
N ASN A 306 -1.31 19.52 -10.04
CA ASN A 306 -2.36 19.98 -10.96
C ASN A 306 -3.06 18.79 -11.64
N ALA A 307 -2.31 17.82 -12.16
CA ALA A 307 -2.88 16.62 -12.77
C ALA A 307 -3.74 15.79 -11.79
N GLN A 308 -3.35 15.71 -10.51
CA GLN A 308 -4.18 15.02 -9.51
C GLN A 308 -5.46 15.81 -9.16
N MET A 309 -5.41 17.15 -9.14
CA MET A 309 -6.62 17.97 -8.97
C MET A 309 -7.59 17.77 -10.13
N GLU A 310 -7.09 17.65 -11.37
CA GLU A 310 -7.94 17.42 -12.53
C GLU A 310 -8.69 16.08 -12.45
N LYS A 311 -8.07 15.01 -11.92
CA LYS A 311 -8.75 13.72 -11.68
C LYS A 311 -9.91 13.85 -10.68
N LEU A 312 -9.79 14.73 -9.69
CA LEU A 312 -10.87 15.02 -8.73
C LEU A 312 -11.98 15.87 -9.35
N VAL A 313 -11.64 16.73 -10.32
CA VAL A 313 -12.61 17.54 -11.06
C VAL A 313 -13.39 16.67 -12.05
N ASP A 314 -12.68 15.87 -12.83
CA ASP A 314 -13.20 14.90 -13.81
C ASP A 314 -12.75 13.47 -13.48
N PRO A 315 -13.61 12.67 -12.81
CA PRO A 315 -13.32 11.28 -12.47
C PRO A 315 -13.07 10.35 -13.66
N LYS A 316 -13.34 10.78 -14.91
CA LYS A 316 -13.02 9.98 -16.11
C LYS A 316 -11.51 9.88 -16.37
N ARG A 317 -10.72 10.78 -15.78
CA ARG A 317 -9.25 10.82 -15.92
C ARG A 317 -8.52 9.89 -14.95
N THR A 318 -9.22 9.22 -14.03
CA THR A 318 -8.57 8.24 -13.14
C THR A 318 -8.20 6.97 -13.90
N PRO A 319 -7.13 6.25 -13.51
CA PRO A 319 -6.72 5.01 -14.17
C PRO A 319 -7.85 3.97 -14.23
N SER A 320 -8.59 3.82 -13.13
CA SER A 320 -9.78 2.95 -13.06
C SER A 320 -10.88 3.31 -14.06
N ALA A 321 -11.12 4.59 -14.34
CA ALA A 321 -12.09 4.98 -15.36
C ALA A 321 -11.59 4.62 -16.76
N VAL A 322 -10.30 4.84 -17.04
CA VAL A 322 -9.66 4.48 -18.31
C VAL A 322 -9.72 2.97 -18.53
N VAL A 323 -9.36 2.15 -17.53
CA VAL A 323 -9.44 0.68 -17.61
C VAL A 323 -10.87 0.21 -17.91
N LEU A 324 -11.88 0.74 -17.20
CA LEU A 324 -13.27 0.37 -17.49
C LEU A 324 -13.74 0.81 -18.87
N SER A 325 -13.26 1.96 -19.36
CA SER A 325 -13.57 2.44 -20.70
C SER A 325 -13.03 1.46 -21.75
N ILE A 326 -11.77 1.04 -21.62
CA ILE A 326 -11.15 0.05 -22.52
C ILE A 326 -11.92 -1.26 -22.51
N LEU A 327 -12.20 -1.83 -21.34
CA LEU A 327 -12.94 -3.10 -21.22
C LEU A 327 -14.31 -3.03 -21.90
N LYS A 328 -15.02 -1.89 -21.79
CA LYS A 328 -16.34 -1.69 -22.40
C LYS A 328 -16.28 -1.48 -23.90
N THR A 329 -15.42 -0.57 -24.36
CA THR A 329 -15.33 -0.19 -25.78
C THR A 329 -14.77 -1.33 -26.62
N GLU A 330 -13.73 -2.02 -26.13
CA GLU A 330 -13.14 -3.16 -26.82
C GLU A 330 -13.88 -4.49 -26.53
N LYS A 331 -14.90 -4.48 -25.66
CA LYS A 331 -15.68 -5.65 -25.24
C LYS A 331 -14.81 -6.81 -24.71
N LEU A 332 -13.74 -6.49 -24.00
CA LEU A 332 -12.79 -7.46 -23.47
C LEU A 332 -13.24 -8.04 -22.13
N GLU A 333 -12.93 -9.30 -21.91
CA GLU A 333 -12.83 -9.85 -20.55
C GLU A 333 -11.60 -9.26 -19.84
N PHE A 334 -11.65 -9.16 -18.51
CA PHE A 334 -10.56 -8.63 -17.69
C PHE A 334 -9.25 -9.41 -17.88
N THR A 335 -9.34 -10.73 -18.07
CA THR A 335 -8.18 -11.58 -18.36
C THR A 335 -7.58 -11.30 -19.73
N GLU A 336 -8.40 -11.00 -20.74
CA GLU A 336 -7.94 -10.67 -22.09
C GLU A 336 -7.22 -9.32 -22.10
N PHE A 337 -7.78 -8.33 -21.38
CA PHE A 337 -7.10 -7.05 -21.13
C PHE A 337 -5.73 -7.26 -20.47
N GLY A 338 -5.67 -8.07 -19.41
CA GLY A 338 -4.41 -8.40 -18.74
C GLY A 338 -3.37 -9.04 -19.68
N ILE A 339 -3.78 -10.01 -20.50
CA ILE A 339 -2.90 -10.66 -21.49
C ILE A 339 -2.42 -9.63 -22.52
N LYS A 340 -3.31 -8.79 -23.06
CA LYS A 340 -2.94 -7.73 -24.02
C LYS A 340 -1.86 -6.82 -23.44
N ARG A 341 -2.02 -6.38 -22.19
CA ARG A 341 -1.06 -5.51 -21.49
C ARG A 341 0.28 -6.22 -21.25
N THR A 342 0.25 -7.49 -20.86
CA THR A 342 1.48 -8.31 -20.73
C THR A 342 2.24 -8.42 -22.05
N MET A 343 1.55 -8.66 -23.17
CA MET A 343 2.21 -8.78 -24.48
C MET A 343 2.83 -7.45 -24.93
N GLU A 344 2.16 -6.33 -24.67
CA GLU A 344 2.72 -5.00 -24.97
C GLU A 344 3.93 -4.67 -24.08
N ASN A 345 3.89 -5.03 -22.80
CA ASN A 345 5.03 -4.88 -21.90
C ASN A 345 6.19 -5.80 -22.29
N SER A 346 5.93 -7.03 -22.76
CA SER A 346 6.98 -7.94 -23.26
C SER A 346 7.76 -7.30 -24.41
N LYS A 347 7.04 -6.74 -25.40
CA LYS A 347 7.65 -6.04 -26.54
C LYS A 347 8.52 -4.86 -26.10
N PHE A 348 8.09 -4.12 -25.07
CA PHE A 348 8.92 -3.07 -24.49
C PHE A 348 10.25 -3.63 -23.97
N TYR A 349 10.22 -4.71 -23.19
CA TYR A 349 11.44 -5.28 -22.61
C TYR A 349 12.33 -6.04 -23.61
N GLU A 350 11.79 -6.53 -24.73
CA GLU A 350 12.58 -7.17 -25.80
C GLU A 350 13.58 -6.21 -26.45
N VAL A 351 13.27 -4.91 -26.50
CA VAL A 351 14.13 -3.88 -27.12
C VAL A 351 14.94 -3.06 -26.11
N VAL A 352 14.66 -3.20 -24.81
CA VAL A 352 15.41 -2.49 -23.76
C VAL A 352 16.83 -3.02 -23.69
N LYS A 353 17.79 -2.16 -24.05
CA LYS A 353 19.22 -2.43 -23.88
C LYS A 353 19.66 -2.02 -22.48
N ILE A 354 20.24 -2.95 -21.73
CA ILE A 354 20.90 -2.64 -20.46
C ILE A 354 22.39 -2.41 -20.67
N HIS A 355 22.97 -1.50 -19.87
CA HIS A 355 24.41 -1.27 -19.87
C HIS A 355 25.17 -2.53 -19.42
N LYS A 356 26.38 -2.76 -19.97
CA LYS A 356 27.22 -3.94 -19.66
C LYS A 356 27.51 -4.06 -18.16
N GLU A 357 27.70 -2.94 -17.49
CA GLU A 357 27.93 -2.85 -16.05
C GLU A 357 26.70 -3.34 -15.26
N THR A 358 25.50 -3.03 -15.74
CA THR A 358 24.24 -3.48 -15.14
C THR A 358 24.06 -4.99 -15.32
N GLU A 359 24.34 -5.50 -16.52
CA GLU A 359 24.30 -6.94 -16.79
C GLU A 359 25.30 -7.71 -15.93
N ALA A 360 26.54 -7.22 -15.83
CA ALA A 360 27.57 -7.81 -14.97
C ALA A 360 27.14 -7.81 -13.50
N ARG A 361 26.51 -6.73 -13.02
CA ARG A 361 25.94 -6.66 -11.67
C ARG A 361 24.85 -7.71 -11.46
N PHE A 362 23.93 -7.92 -12.40
CA PHE A 362 22.90 -8.96 -12.29
C PHE A 362 23.49 -10.36 -12.29
N LYS A 363 24.45 -10.65 -13.17
CA LYS A 363 25.16 -11.94 -13.19
C LYS A 363 25.88 -12.20 -11.87
N LYS A 364 26.55 -11.19 -11.30
CA LYS A 364 27.20 -11.30 -9.99
C LYS A 364 26.18 -11.54 -8.88
N ALA A 365 25.10 -10.77 -8.84
CA ALA A 365 24.03 -10.93 -7.84
C ALA A 365 23.41 -12.33 -7.89
N ALA A 366 23.14 -12.88 -9.07
CA ALA A 366 22.64 -14.23 -9.24
C ALA A 366 23.62 -15.27 -8.65
N LYS A 367 24.90 -15.20 -9.02
CA LYS A 367 25.95 -16.09 -8.47
C LYS A 367 26.07 -15.99 -6.95
N THR A 368 26.07 -14.77 -6.41
CA THR A 368 26.10 -14.54 -4.96
C THR A 368 24.89 -15.15 -4.28
N SER A 369 23.68 -15.01 -4.83
CA SER A 369 22.46 -15.56 -4.23
C SER A 369 22.45 -17.10 -4.16
N PHE A 370 23.02 -17.79 -5.15
CA PHE A 370 23.18 -19.24 -5.10
C PHE A 370 24.18 -19.64 -4.02
N ARG A 371 25.33 -18.96 -3.94
CA ARG A 371 26.32 -19.22 -2.88
C ARG A 371 25.74 -18.96 -1.48
N GLU A 372 25.00 -17.88 -1.29
CA GLU A 372 24.35 -17.58 0.00
C GLU A 372 23.28 -18.62 0.36
N LYS A 373 22.52 -19.10 -0.62
CA LYS A 373 21.57 -20.20 -0.44
C LYS A 373 22.29 -21.48 0.04
N ASP A 374 23.41 -21.83 -0.58
CA ASP A 374 24.16 -23.04 -0.26
C ASP A 374 24.88 -22.95 1.09
N LEU A 375 25.22 -21.74 1.56
CA LEU A 375 25.75 -21.52 2.91
C LEU A 375 24.69 -21.62 4.02
N LEU A 376 23.40 -21.54 3.66
CA LEU A 376 22.28 -21.65 4.60
C LEU A 376 21.72 -23.07 4.68
N GLU A 377 22.04 -23.93 3.70
CA GLU A 377 21.73 -25.37 3.67
C GLU A 377 22.78 -26.15 4.48
#